data_AF-A0A3A8KHG1-F1
#
_entry.id   AF-A0A3A8KHG1-F1
#
_cell.length_a   1.000
_cell.length_b   1.000
_cell.length_c   1.000
_cell.angle_alpha   90.00
_cell.angle_beta   90.00
_cell.angle_gamma   90.00
#
_symmetry.space_group_name_H-M   'P 1'
#
loop_
_entity.id
_entity.type
_entity.pdbx_description
1 polymer ?
#
loop_
_entity_poly.entity_id
_entity_poly.type
_entity_poly.pdbx_seq_one_letter_code
_entity_poly.pdbx_strand_id
1 'polypeptide(L)'
;MHCRWIVVAVTLMFVGCAHSKRTPESELPRYEHVFQKPLSEALATTRQLLEEQGHTFEETEDPNQLVTQWKGPDKNASRADTHTRYLVTGIVLSPRQSVVRIFRMTQQAAGNDVEWHNQWWKVSAARAEHYANPFVQRVNLGDDSAETKRLSMLRGAQHGVRDLELEKALTLRLESAPSVEVISGNVVQEKRPTAVRDPEFYLDRWQEEASAQGPCTTSVRGLEELLHPGLTLLIGEQLGSREAPEVVGHAVCQAGQTGLAVVLGLSIPASEQARVDAYLASPGAPADQDTLLEGRFWSRPYQDGRSSRAILDLIDRARALRAAGQRVTVVAYDTDVLRGSERDAAQAQVWTERRAQKPNEVHIVLAGNTHTRTEKGTEWDKDFTPMAHLLKDKRSLVVLEMSYAQGTRWGCDLNREGKLACGIVGATPAPRVAATAGLSPYVKLLEAPANEGFQGLLYVGELTPSMPAILGLREAPPPSSMPAAPPPTMKPPIF
;
A
#
# COMPACT_ATOMS: atom_id res chain seq x y z
N MET A 1 27.75 -22.48 64.47
CA MET A 1 27.70 -21.43 63.43
C MET A 1 27.40 -22.00 62.03
N HIS A 2 26.37 -22.84 61.84
CA HIS A 2 26.05 -23.39 60.51
C HIS A 2 24.56 -23.42 60.13
N CYS A 3 23.66 -22.86 60.95
CA CYS A 3 22.22 -22.93 60.67
C CYS A 3 21.63 -21.69 59.95
N ARG A 4 22.43 -20.65 59.69
CA ARG A 4 21.95 -19.40 59.04
C ARG A 4 22.27 -19.32 57.54
N TRP A 5 23.00 -20.28 56.96
CA TRP A 5 23.35 -20.30 55.54
C TRP A 5 22.47 -21.23 54.69
N ILE A 6 21.67 -22.11 55.30
CA ILE A 6 20.82 -23.06 54.57
C ILE A 6 19.48 -22.43 54.14
N VAL A 7 18.96 -21.46 54.90
CA VAL A 7 17.66 -20.82 54.59
C VAL A 7 17.74 -19.88 53.38
N VAL A 8 18.91 -19.28 53.11
CA VAL A 8 19.13 -18.41 51.93
C VAL A 8 19.30 -19.23 50.65
N ALA A 9 19.85 -20.44 50.73
CA ALA A 9 20.02 -21.31 49.56
C ALA A 9 18.70 -21.94 49.08
N VAL A 10 17.74 -22.18 49.98
CA VAL A 10 16.43 -22.78 49.63
C VAL A 10 15.43 -21.73 49.11
N THR A 11 15.57 -20.45 49.48
CA THR A 11 14.72 -19.37 48.94
C THR A 11 15.14 -18.91 47.55
N LEU A 12 16.38 -19.19 47.12
CA LEU A 12 16.87 -18.88 45.77
C LEU A 12 16.55 -19.96 44.71
N MET A 13 16.03 -21.14 45.10
CA MET A 13 15.62 -22.19 44.16
C MET A 13 14.16 -22.08 43.67
N PHE A 14 13.35 -21.16 44.21
CA PHE A 14 11.96 -20.95 43.79
C PHE A 14 11.74 -19.72 42.90
N VAL A 15 12.80 -18.99 42.53
CA VAL A 15 12.71 -17.86 41.59
C VAL A 15 13.40 -18.27 40.28
N GLY A 16 12.76 -19.18 39.55
CA GLY A 16 13.35 -19.74 38.34
C GLY A 16 12.37 -20.55 37.50
N CYS A 17 11.13 -20.10 37.38
CA CYS A 17 10.18 -20.66 36.42
C CYS A 17 9.61 -19.53 35.56
N ALA A 18 10.13 -19.47 34.33
CA ALA A 18 9.46 -19.06 33.11
C ALA A 18 8.57 -17.80 33.17
N HIS A 19 9.19 -16.63 33.19
CA HIS A 19 8.59 -15.43 32.60
C HIS A 19 8.99 -15.37 31.11
N SER A 20 8.47 -16.31 30.31
CA SER A 20 8.32 -16.03 28.89
C SER A 20 7.29 -14.91 28.80
N LYS A 21 7.70 -13.73 28.32
CA LYS A 21 6.75 -12.67 27.96
C LYS A 21 5.79 -13.31 26.96
N ARG A 22 4.57 -13.66 27.39
CA ARG A 22 3.45 -13.88 26.49
C ARG A 22 3.30 -12.56 25.73
N THR A 23 3.85 -12.50 24.53
CA THR A 23 3.35 -11.58 23.50
C THR A 23 1.84 -11.73 23.52
N PRO A 24 1.07 -10.62 23.60
CA PRO A 24 -0.38 -10.70 23.57
C PRO A 24 -0.75 -11.53 22.34
N GLU A 25 -1.46 -12.63 22.59
CA GLU A 25 -1.97 -13.51 21.54
C GLU A 25 -2.80 -12.61 20.64
N SER A 26 -2.25 -12.27 19.47
CA SER A 26 -2.92 -11.39 18.53
C SER A 26 -4.22 -12.07 18.15
N GLU A 27 -5.35 -11.47 18.54
CA GLU A 27 -6.67 -12.00 18.22
C GLU A 27 -6.70 -12.35 16.73
N LEU A 28 -7.08 -13.60 16.42
CA LEU A 28 -7.22 -14.02 15.05
C LEU A 28 -8.20 -13.06 14.35
N PRO A 29 -7.85 -12.53 13.17
CA PRO A 29 -8.66 -11.51 12.53
C PRO A 29 -10.04 -12.07 12.21
N ARG A 30 -11.09 -11.30 12.55
CA ARG A 30 -12.49 -11.67 12.30
C ARG A 30 -12.82 -11.73 10.81
N TYR A 31 -12.08 -10.99 9.99
CA TYR A 31 -12.26 -10.88 8.54
C TYR A 31 -10.94 -11.13 7.81
N GLU A 32 -11.04 -11.66 6.59
CA GLU A 32 -9.88 -11.87 5.73
C GLU A 32 -9.54 -10.60 4.96
N HIS A 33 -8.24 -10.32 4.84
CA HIS A 33 -7.76 -9.25 3.97
C HIS A 33 -7.82 -9.71 2.50
N VAL A 34 -8.53 -8.94 1.67
CA VAL A 34 -8.69 -9.22 0.24
C VAL A 34 -7.77 -8.30 -0.56
N PHE A 35 -6.74 -8.89 -1.16
CA PHE A 35 -5.83 -8.18 -2.06
C PHE A 35 -6.50 -7.90 -3.39
N GLN A 36 -6.42 -6.67 -3.89
CA GLN A 36 -6.89 -6.28 -5.23
C GLN A 36 -5.86 -6.62 -6.33
N LYS A 37 -5.22 -7.79 -6.21
CA LYS A 37 -4.23 -8.32 -7.15
C LYS A 37 -4.51 -9.81 -7.47
N PRO A 38 -4.11 -10.30 -8.66
CA PRO A 38 -4.19 -11.72 -8.99
C PRO A 38 -3.42 -12.58 -7.99
N LEU A 39 -3.91 -13.79 -7.71
CA LEU A 39 -3.27 -14.68 -6.73
C LEU A 39 -1.80 -15.00 -7.09
N SER A 40 -1.51 -15.16 -8.38
CA SER A 40 -0.16 -15.44 -8.89
C SER A 40 0.85 -14.32 -8.61
N GLU A 41 0.37 -13.08 -8.47
CA GLU A 41 1.19 -11.93 -8.08
C GLU A 41 1.37 -11.90 -6.56
N ALA A 42 0.28 -12.05 -5.81
CA ALA A 42 0.33 -12.08 -4.34
C ALA A 42 1.26 -13.19 -3.81
N LEU A 43 1.14 -14.42 -4.33
CA LEU A 43 2.01 -15.54 -3.96
C LEU A 43 3.47 -15.32 -4.36
N ALA A 44 3.73 -14.69 -5.51
CA ALA A 44 5.10 -14.37 -5.93
C ALA A 44 5.75 -13.36 -4.97
N THR A 45 5.01 -12.34 -4.55
CA THR A 45 5.48 -11.39 -3.53
C THR A 45 5.66 -12.06 -2.17
N THR A 46 4.77 -12.98 -1.77
CA THR A 46 4.96 -13.77 -0.53
C THR A 46 6.21 -14.63 -0.59
N ARG A 47 6.48 -15.27 -1.74
CA ARG A 47 7.71 -16.03 -1.96
C ARG A 47 8.93 -15.13 -1.76
N GLN A 48 8.97 -13.98 -2.44
CA GLN A 48 10.08 -13.04 -2.32
C GLN A 48 10.29 -12.59 -0.87
N LEU A 49 9.22 -12.27 -0.13
CA LEU A 49 9.29 -11.87 1.28
C LEU A 49 9.94 -12.94 2.16
N LEU A 50 9.62 -14.21 1.94
CA LEU A 50 10.20 -15.34 2.68
C LEU A 50 11.64 -15.67 2.24
N GLU A 51 11.96 -15.52 0.95
CA GLU A 51 13.34 -15.67 0.44
C GLU A 51 14.28 -14.61 1.03
N GLU A 52 13.82 -13.36 1.15
CA GLU A 52 14.53 -12.26 1.82
C GLU A 52 14.82 -12.57 3.30
N GLN A 53 13.99 -13.41 3.93
CA GLN A 53 14.20 -13.92 5.30
C GLN A 53 15.05 -15.21 5.35
N GLY A 54 15.58 -15.66 4.22
CA GLY A 54 16.46 -16.82 4.09
C GLY A 54 15.72 -18.16 4.15
N HIS A 55 14.45 -18.21 3.74
CA HIS A 55 13.70 -19.45 3.59
C HIS A 55 13.83 -20.02 2.16
N THR A 56 13.95 -21.34 2.07
CA THR A 56 13.94 -22.11 0.82
C THR A 56 12.62 -22.86 0.67
N PHE A 57 12.21 -23.19 -0.56
CA PHE A 57 10.91 -23.79 -0.85
C PHE A 57 11.01 -25.27 -1.24
N GLU A 58 9.96 -26.02 -0.93
CA GLU A 58 9.69 -27.36 -1.46
C GLU A 58 8.77 -27.25 -2.68
N GLU A 59 8.87 -28.20 -3.62
CA GLU A 59 7.92 -28.29 -4.73
C GLU A 59 6.56 -28.73 -4.20
N THR A 60 5.52 -27.98 -4.55
CA THR A 60 4.13 -28.25 -4.18
C THR A 60 3.36 -28.71 -5.41
N GLU A 61 2.47 -29.69 -5.24
CA GLU A 61 1.55 -30.13 -6.32
C GLU A 61 0.45 -29.08 -6.57
N ASP A 62 0.01 -28.38 -5.52
CA ASP A 62 -1.00 -27.32 -5.62
C ASP A 62 -0.34 -25.97 -5.98
N PRO A 63 -0.68 -25.38 -7.15
CA PRO A 63 -0.14 -24.08 -7.58
C PRO A 63 -0.56 -22.92 -6.67
N ASN A 64 -1.59 -23.09 -5.83
CA ASN A 64 -2.06 -22.08 -4.90
C ASN A 64 -1.40 -22.15 -3.52
N GLN A 65 -0.43 -23.05 -3.34
CA GLN A 65 0.27 -23.24 -2.07
C GLN A 65 1.77 -23.05 -2.21
N LEU A 66 2.39 -22.50 -1.17
CA LEU A 66 3.84 -22.46 -1.02
C LEU A 66 4.22 -23.11 0.31
N VAL A 67 5.21 -23.99 0.29
CA VAL A 67 5.73 -24.63 1.49
C VAL A 67 7.23 -24.39 1.57
N THR A 68 7.71 -23.90 2.71
CA THR A 68 9.16 -23.77 2.94
C THR A 68 9.75 -25.06 3.48
N GLN A 69 11.04 -25.27 3.24
CA GLN A 69 11.81 -26.32 3.90
C GLN A 69 11.85 -26.06 5.42
N TRP A 70 12.03 -27.14 6.19
CA TRP A 70 12.24 -27.05 7.63
C TRP A 70 13.57 -26.37 7.95
N LYS A 71 13.52 -25.32 8.76
CA LYS A 71 14.70 -24.66 9.33
C LYS A 71 14.91 -25.16 10.75
N GLY A 72 16.10 -25.70 11.03
CA GLY A 72 16.50 -26.14 12.35
C GLY A 72 16.71 -24.98 13.33
N PRO A 73 16.86 -25.27 14.63
CA PRO A 73 17.06 -24.24 15.65
C PRO A 73 18.35 -23.44 15.42
N ASP A 74 18.35 -22.16 15.81
CA ASP A 74 19.57 -21.35 15.86
C ASP A 74 20.62 -22.04 16.74
N LYS A 75 21.90 -21.97 16.36
CA LYS A 75 23.02 -22.65 17.03
C LYS A 75 23.18 -22.32 18.54
N ASN A 76 22.44 -21.33 19.04
CA ASN A 76 22.43 -20.87 20.43
C ASN A 76 21.13 -21.19 21.21
N ALA A 77 20.15 -21.87 20.62
CA ALA A 77 18.89 -22.21 21.29
C ALA A 77 19.03 -23.46 22.17
N SER A 78 18.59 -23.36 23.43
CA SER A 78 18.72 -24.43 24.43
C SER A 78 17.87 -25.65 24.09
N ARG A 79 18.51 -26.80 23.81
CA ARG A 79 18.05 -28.21 23.97
C ARG A 79 16.64 -28.65 23.53
N ALA A 80 15.81 -27.78 22.99
CA ALA A 80 14.55 -28.08 22.34
C ALA A 80 14.74 -27.89 20.84
N ASP A 81 14.88 -29.00 20.10
CA ASP A 81 15.00 -29.03 18.64
C ASP A 81 13.67 -28.62 17.99
N THR A 82 13.33 -27.34 18.11
CA THR A 82 12.15 -26.76 17.47
C THR A 82 12.50 -26.39 16.05
N HIS A 83 11.90 -27.08 15.10
CA HIS A 83 12.01 -26.81 13.69
C HIS A 83 10.85 -25.92 13.26
N THR A 84 11.09 -24.98 12.36
CA THR A 84 10.06 -24.07 11.85
C THR A 84 9.99 -24.12 10.33
N ARG A 85 8.77 -24.04 9.79
CA ARG A 85 8.51 -23.83 8.36
C ARG A 85 7.28 -22.97 8.17
N TYR A 86 7.06 -22.47 6.97
CA TYR A 86 5.87 -21.74 6.59
C TYR A 86 5.06 -22.51 5.55
N LEU A 87 3.74 -22.53 5.76
CA LEU A 87 2.74 -22.95 4.80
C LEU A 87 1.93 -21.72 4.39
N VAL A 88 1.97 -21.38 3.11
CA VAL A 88 1.19 -20.29 2.52
C VAL A 88 0.05 -20.90 1.72
N THR A 89 -1.17 -20.41 1.94
CA THR A 89 -2.35 -20.85 1.19
C THR A 89 -3.02 -19.65 0.52
N GLY A 90 -3.18 -19.75 -0.79
CA GLY A 90 -3.85 -18.77 -1.62
C GLY A 90 -5.30 -19.16 -1.95
N ILE A 91 -6.20 -18.19 -1.99
CA ILE A 91 -7.58 -18.35 -2.44
C ILE A 91 -7.86 -17.32 -3.52
N VAL A 92 -8.37 -17.78 -4.67
CA VAL A 92 -8.83 -16.91 -5.77
C VAL A 92 -10.29 -16.54 -5.52
N LEU A 93 -10.58 -15.24 -5.42
CA LEU A 93 -11.95 -14.73 -5.32
C LEU A 93 -12.46 -14.22 -6.67
N SER A 94 -11.59 -13.54 -7.43
CA SER A 94 -11.86 -13.09 -8.79
C SER A 94 -10.54 -12.93 -9.56
N PRO A 95 -10.54 -12.66 -10.88
CA PRO A 95 -9.31 -12.50 -11.65
C PRO A 95 -8.33 -11.45 -11.11
N ARG A 96 -8.83 -10.48 -10.33
CA ARG A 96 -8.03 -9.43 -9.68
C ARG A 96 -8.19 -9.39 -8.17
N GLN A 97 -8.75 -10.42 -7.55
CA GLN A 97 -8.91 -10.48 -6.10
C GLN A 97 -8.44 -11.82 -5.54
N SER A 98 -7.61 -11.75 -4.51
CA SER A 98 -7.06 -12.92 -3.84
C SER A 98 -6.99 -12.74 -2.34
N VAL A 99 -6.94 -13.86 -1.63
CA VAL A 99 -6.64 -13.93 -0.20
C VAL A 99 -5.40 -14.80 -0.04
N VAL A 100 -4.44 -14.35 0.77
CA VAL A 100 -3.25 -15.12 1.12
C VAL A 100 -3.21 -15.28 2.63
N ARG A 101 -3.06 -16.52 3.08
CA ARG A 101 -2.88 -16.88 4.49
C ARG A 101 -1.48 -17.43 4.69
N ILE A 102 -0.80 -16.97 5.73
CA ILE A 102 0.55 -17.42 6.06
C ILE A 102 0.50 -18.13 7.41
N PHE A 103 0.85 -19.41 7.43
CA PHE A 103 0.89 -20.23 8.64
C PHE A 103 2.33 -20.57 8.99
N ARG A 104 2.75 -20.19 10.19
CA ARG A 104 4.00 -20.66 10.79
C ARG A 104 3.76 -22.01 11.44
N MET A 105 4.37 -23.05 10.87
CA MET A 105 4.35 -24.40 11.41
C MET A 105 5.60 -24.62 12.28
N THR A 106 5.38 -25.01 13.52
CA THR A 106 6.43 -25.46 14.43
C THR A 106 6.34 -26.96 14.61
N GLN A 107 7.50 -27.61 14.65
CA GLN A 107 7.61 -29.00 15.00
C GLN A 107 8.61 -29.13 16.13
N GLN A 108 8.17 -29.72 17.24
CA GLN A 108 9.08 -30.16 18.28
C GLN A 108 9.59 -31.53 17.88
N ALA A 109 10.91 -31.66 17.65
CA ALA A 109 11.49 -32.99 17.61
C ALA A 109 11.32 -33.59 19.00
N ALA A 110 10.44 -34.60 19.12
CA ALA A 110 10.40 -35.43 20.31
C ALA A 110 11.70 -36.24 20.31
N GLY A 111 12.73 -35.71 20.97
CA GLY A 111 13.76 -36.57 21.51
C GLY A 111 13.05 -37.56 22.41
N ASN A 112 13.16 -38.85 22.10
CA ASN A 112 12.69 -39.89 23.00
C ASN A 112 13.65 -39.85 24.19
N ASP A 113 13.44 -38.94 25.14
CA ASP A 113 14.34 -38.66 26.27
C ASP A 113 14.51 -39.88 27.20
N VAL A 114 13.70 -40.93 26.99
CA VAL A 114 13.79 -42.23 27.67
C VAL A 114 14.92 -43.11 27.11
N GLU A 115 15.37 -42.89 25.86
CA GLU A 115 16.47 -43.67 25.25
C GLU A 115 17.84 -42.96 25.29
N TRP A 116 17.88 -41.68 25.69
CA TRP A 116 19.11 -40.89 25.84
C TRP A 116 19.78 -41.02 27.20
N HIS A 117 19.46 -42.05 27.98
CA HIS A 117 20.49 -42.58 28.87
C HIS A 117 21.52 -43.27 28.00
N ASN A 118 22.74 -42.74 27.99
CA ASN A 118 23.90 -43.48 27.50
C ASN A 118 23.97 -44.78 28.32
N GLN A 119 23.31 -45.84 27.86
CA GLN A 119 23.30 -47.16 28.51
C GLN A 119 24.62 -47.84 28.18
N TRP A 120 25.72 -47.15 28.50
CA TRP A 120 27.10 -47.58 28.29
C TRP A 120 27.30 -49.00 28.82
N TRP A 121 26.59 -49.36 29.89
CA TRP A 121 26.61 -50.71 30.49
C TRP A 121 25.96 -51.77 29.58
N LYS A 122 24.83 -51.49 28.90
CA LYS A 122 24.19 -52.40 27.93
C LYS A 122 24.97 -52.48 26.63
N VAL A 123 25.52 -51.36 26.17
CA VAL A 123 26.41 -51.34 24.99
C VAL A 123 27.68 -52.13 25.30
N SER A 124 28.21 -52.03 26.52
CA SER A 124 29.37 -52.82 26.97
C SER A 124 29.02 -54.30 27.14
N ALA A 125 27.83 -54.64 27.65
CA ALA A 125 27.36 -56.02 27.79
C ALA A 125 27.12 -56.68 26.43
N ALA A 126 26.42 -56.01 25.51
CA ALA A 126 26.20 -56.50 24.15
C ALA A 126 27.51 -56.60 23.35
N ARG A 127 28.46 -55.67 23.59
CA ARG A 127 29.81 -55.74 23.01
C ARG A 127 30.62 -56.91 23.59
N ALA A 128 30.48 -57.21 24.89
CA ALA A 128 31.10 -58.38 25.52
C ALA A 128 30.53 -59.70 24.98
N GLU A 129 29.21 -59.78 24.77
CA GLU A 129 28.56 -60.93 24.13
C GLU A 129 28.97 -61.08 22.66
N HIS A 130 29.15 -59.98 21.93
CA HIS A 130 29.67 -60.00 20.55
C HIS A 130 31.11 -60.46 20.45
N TYR A 131 31.99 -60.06 21.38
CA TYR A 131 33.38 -60.53 21.42
C TYR A 131 33.51 -62.01 21.80
N ALA A 132 32.49 -62.58 22.44
CA ALA A 132 32.44 -64.00 22.81
C ALA A 132 31.98 -64.92 21.66
N ASN A 133 31.51 -64.36 20.53
CA ASN A 133 30.89 -65.13 19.45
C ASN A 133 31.66 -65.00 18.12
N PRO A 134 32.42 -66.02 17.68
CA PRO A 134 33.40 -65.89 16.59
C PRO A 134 32.80 -65.80 15.17
N PHE A 135 31.47 -65.82 15.02
CA PHE A 135 30.78 -65.87 13.72
C PHE A 135 30.00 -64.62 13.35
N VAL A 136 30.05 -63.54 14.14
CA VAL A 136 29.22 -62.35 13.89
C VAL A 136 30.03 -61.20 13.28
N GLN A 137 29.57 -60.72 12.11
CA GLN A 137 30.17 -59.60 11.38
C GLN A 137 30.06 -58.31 12.19
N ARG A 138 31.12 -57.49 12.24
CA ARG A 138 31.13 -56.20 12.94
C ARG A 138 30.13 -55.24 12.30
N VAL A 139 28.99 -55.01 12.96
CA VAL A 139 28.07 -53.92 12.63
C VAL A 139 28.47 -52.69 13.46
N ASN A 140 28.69 -51.56 12.79
CA ASN A 140 28.97 -50.29 13.45
C ASN A 140 27.67 -49.69 13.99
N LEU A 141 27.33 -49.98 15.25
CA LEU A 141 26.11 -49.49 15.93
C LEU A 141 26.13 -47.97 16.21
N GLY A 142 27.18 -47.25 15.78
CA GLY A 142 27.28 -45.79 15.89
C GLY A 142 26.95 -45.02 14.60
N ASP A 143 26.63 -45.71 13.50
CA ASP A 143 26.20 -45.05 12.26
C ASP A 143 24.72 -44.65 12.33
N ASP A 144 24.47 -43.44 12.84
CA ASP A 144 23.22 -42.72 12.62
C ASP A 144 23.14 -42.34 11.13
N SER A 145 22.49 -43.18 10.32
CA SER A 145 22.27 -42.83 8.91
C SER A 145 21.40 -41.56 8.81
N ALA A 146 21.67 -40.74 7.80
CA ALA A 146 20.88 -39.52 7.54
C ALA A 146 19.37 -39.81 7.34
N GLU A 147 19.05 -41.03 6.92
CA GLU A 147 17.69 -41.55 6.75
C GLU A 147 16.97 -41.73 8.09
N THR A 148 17.66 -42.23 9.13
CA THR A 148 17.11 -42.41 10.47
C THR A 148 16.83 -41.07 11.17
N LYS A 149 17.69 -40.06 10.95
CA LYS A 149 17.43 -38.67 11.37
C LYS A 149 16.19 -38.08 10.71
N ARG A 150 16.00 -38.32 9.41
CA ARG A 150 14.83 -37.82 8.66
C ARG A 150 13.53 -38.48 9.15
N LEU A 151 13.57 -39.76 9.50
CA LEU A 151 12.43 -40.51 10.04
C LEU A 151 12.07 -40.14 11.48
N SER A 152 13.04 -39.78 12.34
CA SER A 152 12.75 -39.28 13.68
C SER A 152 12.17 -37.87 13.66
N MET A 153 12.64 -37.01 12.73
CA MET A 153 12.06 -35.68 12.47
C MET A 153 10.59 -35.76 12.03
N LEU A 154 10.12 -36.85 11.44
CA LEU A 154 8.73 -36.99 10.97
C LEU A 154 7.71 -37.33 12.09
N ARG A 155 8.12 -37.57 13.35
CA ARG A 155 7.23 -38.06 14.43
C ARG A 155 6.78 -37.01 15.46
N GLY A 156 7.21 -35.75 15.34
CA GLY A 156 6.81 -34.69 16.26
C GLY A 156 5.44 -34.09 15.94
N ALA A 157 4.68 -33.70 16.97
CA ALA A 157 3.42 -32.96 16.79
C ALA A 157 3.69 -31.62 16.08
N GLN A 158 2.97 -31.38 14.98
CA GLN A 158 3.05 -30.13 14.21
C GLN A 158 1.97 -29.17 14.70
N HIS A 159 2.35 -27.93 15.00
CA HIS A 159 1.43 -26.87 15.38
C HIS A 159 1.55 -25.71 14.40
N GLY A 160 0.44 -25.33 13.76
CA GLY A 160 0.38 -24.21 12.82
C GLY A 160 -0.34 -23.02 13.44
N VAL A 161 0.33 -21.87 13.50
CA VAL A 161 -0.27 -20.59 13.92
C VAL A 161 -0.21 -19.62 12.76
N ARG A 162 -1.27 -18.82 12.57
CA ARG A 162 -1.29 -17.77 11.54
C ARG A 162 -0.27 -16.68 11.90
N ASP A 163 0.61 -16.35 10.95
CA ASP A 163 1.64 -15.34 11.14
C ASP A 163 1.16 -13.97 10.64
N LEU A 164 0.51 -13.22 11.55
CA LEU A 164 -0.08 -11.93 11.22
C LEU A 164 0.97 -10.85 10.90
N GLU A 165 2.19 -10.99 11.38
CA GLU A 165 3.25 -10.00 11.10
C GLU A 165 3.75 -10.15 9.66
N LEU A 166 3.94 -11.39 9.19
CA LEU A 166 4.21 -11.64 7.77
C LEU A 166 3.07 -11.23 6.86
N GLU A 167 1.81 -11.44 7.27
CA GLU A 167 0.66 -10.98 6.49
C GLU A 167 0.59 -9.46 6.41
N LYS A 168 0.84 -8.73 7.51
CA LYS A 168 0.94 -7.26 7.49
C LYS A 168 2.06 -6.77 6.57
N ALA A 169 3.23 -7.42 6.62
CA ALA A 169 4.35 -7.09 5.76
C ALA A 169 4.02 -7.32 4.26
N LEU A 170 3.32 -8.41 3.95
CA LEU A 170 2.79 -8.68 2.61
C LEU A 170 1.80 -7.60 2.18
N THR A 171 0.85 -7.23 3.04
CA THR A 171 -0.13 -6.17 2.75
C THR A 171 0.54 -4.84 2.46
N LEU A 172 1.50 -4.43 3.30
CA LEU A 172 2.24 -3.20 3.05
C LEU A 172 2.93 -3.24 1.68
N ARG A 173 3.63 -4.33 1.36
CA ARG A 173 4.36 -4.45 0.08
C ARG A 173 3.46 -4.43 -1.15
N LEU A 174 2.27 -5.02 -1.07
CA LEU A 174 1.33 -5.10 -2.20
C LEU A 174 0.50 -3.82 -2.39
N GLU A 175 0.27 -3.04 -1.33
CA GLU A 175 -0.74 -1.97 -1.32
C GLU A 175 -0.20 -0.58 -0.96
N SER A 176 1.06 -0.46 -0.55
CA SER A 176 1.69 0.85 -0.28
C SER A 176 2.52 1.37 -1.45
N ALA A 177 2.61 0.64 -2.56
CA ALA A 177 3.39 1.04 -3.73
C ALA A 177 2.83 2.34 -4.36
N PRO A 178 3.71 3.23 -4.84
CA PRO A 178 3.31 4.43 -5.54
C PRO A 178 2.68 4.09 -6.89
N SER A 179 1.62 4.82 -7.26
CA SER A 179 0.98 4.71 -8.57
C SER A 179 1.93 5.20 -9.67
N VAL A 180 1.94 4.52 -10.82
CA VAL A 180 2.66 4.96 -12.01
C VAL A 180 1.90 6.09 -12.68
N GLU A 181 2.52 7.27 -12.74
CA GLU A 181 2.00 8.42 -13.49
C GLU A 181 2.35 8.30 -14.98
N VAL A 182 1.34 8.39 -15.85
CA VAL A 182 1.51 8.27 -17.30
C VAL A 182 1.54 9.62 -17.99
N ILE A 183 2.50 9.78 -18.88
CA ILE A 183 2.66 11.01 -19.66
C ILE A 183 2.09 10.77 -21.06
N SER A 184 1.24 11.70 -21.53
CA SER A 184 0.51 11.57 -22.81
C SER A 184 1.45 11.41 -24.02
N GLY A 185 2.63 12.05 -23.98
CA GLY A 185 3.55 12.14 -25.09
C GLY A 185 2.95 12.84 -26.32
N ASN A 186 3.63 12.70 -27.45
CA ASN A 186 3.22 13.24 -28.75
C ASN A 186 2.22 12.34 -29.50
N VAL A 187 1.54 11.42 -28.82
CA VAL A 187 0.62 10.48 -29.47
C VAL A 187 -0.61 11.23 -29.98
N VAL A 188 -0.73 11.36 -31.29
CA VAL A 188 -1.92 11.89 -31.96
C VAL A 188 -3.09 10.95 -31.65
N GLN A 189 -4.08 11.45 -30.90
CA GLN A 189 -5.34 10.76 -30.73
C GLN A 189 -6.34 11.28 -31.77
N GLU A 190 -7.08 10.37 -32.39
CA GLU A 190 -8.18 10.73 -33.28
C GLU A 190 -9.24 11.52 -32.51
N LYS A 191 -9.80 12.54 -33.18
CA LYS A 191 -10.88 13.35 -32.61
C LYS A 191 -12.08 12.44 -32.34
N ARG A 192 -12.38 12.24 -31.06
CA ARG A 192 -13.52 11.41 -30.66
C ARG A 192 -14.84 12.18 -30.92
N PRO A 193 -15.92 11.48 -31.28
CA PRO A 193 -17.24 12.09 -31.30
C PRO A 193 -17.60 12.57 -29.88
N THR A 194 -18.30 13.69 -29.78
CA THR A 194 -18.84 14.18 -28.51
C THR A 194 -19.73 13.08 -27.91
N ALA A 195 -19.34 12.58 -26.74
CA ALA A 195 -20.09 11.52 -26.08
C ALA A 195 -21.43 12.08 -25.60
N VAL A 196 -22.53 11.40 -25.92
CA VAL A 196 -23.81 11.59 -25.23
C VAL A 196 -23.70 10.86 -23.90
N ARG A 197 -23.78 11.60 -22.79
CA ARG A 197 -23.62 11.05 -21.45
C ARG A 197 -24.96 11.03 -20.72
N ASP A 198 -25.15 10.05 -19.85
CA ASP A 198 -26.33 9.99 -18.98
C ASP A 198 -26.37 11.23 -18.06
N PRO A 199 -27.56 11.74 -17.71
CA PRO A 199 -27.69 12.90 -16.82
C PRO A 199 -26.96 12.74 -15.48
N GLU A 200 -26.92 11.52 -14.92
CA GLU A 200 -26.21 11.19 -13.67
C GLU A 200 -24.68 11.29 -13.78
N PHE A 201 -24.15 11.45 -14.98
CA PHE A 201 -22.73 11.71 -15.18
C PHE A 201 -22.32 13.08 -14.64
N TYR A 202 -23.14 14.08 -14.96
CA TYR A 202 -22.79 15.48 -14.80
C TYR A 202 -22.86 15.91 -13.34
N LEU A 203 -21.90 16.73 -12.95
CA LEU A 203 -21.96 17.42 -11.67
C LEU A 203 -23.13 18.41 -11.69
N ASP A 204 -23.84 18.53 -10.58
CA ASP A 204 -25.08 19.29 -10.44
C ASP A 204 -24.91 20.59 -9.64
N ARG A 205 -23.72 20.87 -9.10
CA ARG A 205 -23.38 22.10 -8.35
C ARG A 205 -23.65 23.40 -9.13
N TRP A 206 -23.75 23.35 -10.46
CA TRP A 206 -24.19 24.50 -11.27
C TRP A 206 -25.66 24.89 -11.06
N GLN A 207 -26.48 23.98 -10.52
CA GLN A 207 -27.88 24.21 -10.15
C GLN A 207 -28.05 24.70 -8.71
N GLU A 208 -27.03 24.54 -7.87
CA GLU A 208 -27.10 24.94 -6.46
C GLU A 208 -27.13 26.47 -6.34
N GLU A 209 -28.17 27.01 -5.70
CA GLU A 209 -28.17 28.39 -5.26
C GLU A 209 -27.14 28.58 -4.14
N ALA A 210 -26.52 29.76 -4.07
CA ALA A 210 -25.51 30.05 -3.05
C ALA A 210 -26.11 29.91 -1.63
N SER A 211 -25.63 28.93 -0.87
CA SER A 211 -26.06 28.67 0.50
C SER A 211 -25.88 29.89 1.41
N ALA A 212 -26.86 30.14 2.29
CA ALA A 212 -26.80 31.18 3.32
C ALA A 212 -25.67 30.96 4.36
N GLN A 213 -25.18 29.72 4.51
CA GLN A 213 -24.08 29.35 5.41
C GLN A 213 -22.69 29.52 4.76
N GLY A 214 -22.64 29.97 3.49
CA GLY A 214 -21.43 30.03 2.68
C GLY A 214 -20.99 28.65 2.17
N PRO A 215 -20.08 28.59 1.18
CA PRO A 215 -19.74 27.35 0.48
C PRO A 215 -18.81 26.39 1.26
N CYS A 216 -18.31 26.77 2.45
CA CYS A 216 -17.31 25.99 3.19
C CYS A 216 -17.88 25.50 4.52
N THR A 217 -18.58 24.36 4.48
CA THR A 217 -19.22 23.76 5.65
C THR A 217 -18.31 22.82 6.45
N THR A 218 -17.32 22.21 5.80
CA THR A 218 -16.32 21.34 6.45
C THR A 218 -14.98 22.05 6.59
N SER A 219 -14.48 22.10 7.82
CA SER A 219 -13.16 22.66 8.16
C SER A 219 -12.08 21.58 8.20
N VAL A 220 -10.88 21.94 7.72
CA VAL A 220 -9.65 21.16 7.91
C VAL A 220 -8.96 21.69 9.16
N ARG A 221 -9.06 20.96 10.28
CA ARG A 221 -8.55 21.43 11.58
C ARG A 221 -7.05 21.65 11.53
N GLY A 222 -6.56 22.74 12.10
CA GLY A 222 -5.13 23.08 12.15
C GLY A 222 -4.58 23.69 10.85
N LEU A 223 -5.37 23.78 9.78
CA LEU A 223 -4.95 24.48 8.56
C LEU A 223 -4.80 25.99 8.80
N GLU A 224 -5.68 26.56 9.61
CA GLU A 224 -5.70 27.97 10.00
C GLU A 224 -4.37 28.47 10.60
N GLU A 225 -3.64 27.60 11.29
CA GLU A 225 -2.33 27.92 11.88
C GLU A 225 -1.23 28.07 10.81
N LEU A 226 -1.42 27.46 9.64
CA LEU A 226 -0.49 27.54 8.52
C LEU A 226 -0.79 28.72 7.58
N LEU A 227 -2.04 29.20 7.56
CA LEU A 227 -2.50 30.17 6.56
C LEU A 227 -1.88 31.55 6.79
N HIS A 228 -1.00 31.94 5.88
CA HIS A 228 -0.47 33.29 5.80
C HIS A 228 -0.21 33.68 4.33
N PRO A 229 -0.15 34.99 4.00
CA PRO A 229 0.25 35.43 2.66
C PRO A 229 1.61 34.84 2.27
N GLY A 230 1.71 34.30 1.05
CA GLY A 230 2.94 33.70 0.57
C GLY A 230 3.14 32.22 0.90
N LEU A 231 2.23 31.59 1.67
CA LEU A 231 2.27 30.15 1.94
C LEU A 231 2.30 29.33 0.65
N THR A 232 3.16 28.32 0.61
CA THR A 232 3.15 27.26 -0.40
C THR A 232 2.97 25.92 0.32
N LEU A 233 1.76 25.38 0.24
CA LEU A 233 1.39 24.10 0.82
C LEU A 233 1.41 23.03 -0.27
N LEU A 234 2.44 22.18 -0.26
CA LEU A 234 2.50 20.99 -1.12
C LEU A 234 1.90 19.80 -0.39
N ILE A 235 0.94 19.12 -1.02
CA ILE A 235 0.22 17.99 -0.46
C ILE A 235 0.54 16.78 -1.33
N GLY A 236 1.31 15.85 -0.77
CA GLY A 236 1.58 14.54 -1.36
C GLY A 236 0.37 13.62 -1.21
N GLU A 237 -0.06 12.98 -2.30
CA GLU A 237 -1.10 11.95 -2.30
C GLU A 237 -0.68 10.64 -2.99
N GLN A 238 -1.51 9.61 -2.84
CA GLN A 238 -1.34 8.29 -3.48
C GLN A 238 -2.16 8.11 -4.77
N LEU A 239 -2.75 9.21 -5.29
CA LEU A 239 -3.57 9.33 -6.50
C LEU A 239 -4.83 8.45 -6.53
N GLY A 240 -5.89 8.95 -7.17
CA GLY A 240 -7.08 8.16 -7.51
C GLY A 240 -7.96 7.74 -6.34
N SER A 241 -7.87 8.46 -5.21
CA SER A 241 -8.88 8.41 -4.14
C SER A 241 -9.92 9.52 -4.32
N ARG A 242 -11.07 9.39 -3.64
CA ARG A 242 -12.10 10.44 -3.61
C ARG A 242 -11.76 11.50 -2.56
N GLU A 243 -11.20 11.06 -1.44
CA GLU A 243 -11.02 11.83 -0.22
C GLU A 243 -9.90 12.88 -0.33
N ALA A 244 -8.80 12.57 -1.04
CA ALA A 244 -7.69 13.52 -1.14
C ALA A 244 -8.08 14.80 -1.91
N PRO A 245 -8.66 14.72 -3.13
CA PRO A 245 -9.17 15.92 -3.79
C PRO A 245 -10.28 16.63 -3.01
N GLU A 246 -11.17 15.89 -2.34
CA GLU A 246 -12.25 16.46 -1.52
C GLU A 246 -11.70 17.32 -0.37
N VAL A 247 -10.74 16.78 0.39
CA VAL A 247 -10.10 17.48 1.51
C VAL A 247 -9.25 18.66 1.05
N VAL A 248 -8.57 18.54 -0.10
CA VAL A 248 -7.89 19.69 -0.73
C VAL A 248 -8.91 20.77 -1.10
N GLY A 249 -10.08 20.40 -1.60
CA GLY A 249 -11.20 21.33 -1.84
C GLY A 249 -11.64 22.06 -0.58
N HIS A 250 -11.69 21.36 0.57
CA HIS A 250 -11.97 21.97 1.87
C HIS A 250 -10.88 22.96 2.28
N ALA A 251 -9.61 22.62 2.06
CA ALA A 251 -8.48 23.50 2.35
C ALA A 251 -8.51 24.78 1.49
N VAL A 252 -8.80 24.67 0.18
CA VAL A 252 -8.95 25.81 -0.73
C VAL A 252 -10.10 26.72 -0.30
N CYS A 253 -11.24 26.12 0.05
CA CYS A 253 -12.42 26.83 0.52
C CYS A 253 -12.13 27.63 1.80
N GLN A 254 -11.55 26.97 2.81
CA GLN A 254 -11.18 27.57 4.09
C GLN A 254 -10.14 28.68 3.90
N ALA A 255 -9.13 28.47 3.05
CA ALA A 255 -8.14 29.50 2.73
C ALA A 255 -8.79 30.71 2.04
N GLY A 256 -9.71 30.49 1.10
CA GLY A 256 -10.43 31.55 0.40
C GLY A 256 -11.35 32.39 1.31
N GLN A 257 -11.95 31.77 2.33
CA GLN A 257 -12.78 32.48 3.32
C GLN A 257 -12.02 33.49 4.19
N THR A 258 -10.70 33.31 4.35
CA THR A 258 -9.86 34.31 5.06
C THR A 258 -9.63 35.57 4.22
N GLY A 259 -10.15 35.61 2.99
CA GLY A 259 -9.96 36.70 2.05
C GLY A 259 -8.64 36.63 1.29
N LEU A 260 -7.80 35.61 1.51
CA LEU A 260 -6.56 35.40 0.77
C LEU A 260 -6.82 35.07 -0.71
N ALA A 261 -5.87 35.43 -1.58
CA ALA A 261 -5.85 34.90 -2.93
C ALA A 261 -5.27 33.49 -2.89
N VAL A 262 -5.98 32.51 -3.46
CA VAL A 262 -5.61 31.10 -3.41
C VAL A 262 -5.43 30.56 -4.82
N VAL A 263 -4.33 29.87 -5.06
CA VAL A 263 -4.14 29.06 -6.27
C VAL A 263 -4.15 27.59 -5.89
N LEU A 264 -5.00 26.83 -6.58
CA LEU A 264 -5.03 25.39 -6.54
C LEU A 264 -4.15 24.84 -7.67
N GLY A 265 -3.10 24.11 -7.32
CA GLY A 265 -2.26 23.40 -8.27
C GLY A 265 -2.71 21.97 -8.49
N LEU A 266 -2.97 21.59 -9.74
CA LEU A 266 -3.32 20.22 -10.12
C LEU A 266 -2.32 19.66 -11.13
N SER A 267 -1.92 18.39 -10.97
CA SER A 267 -0.99 17.68 -11.85
C SER A 267 -1.65 17.32 -13.20
N ILE A 268 -2.07 18.36 -13.91
CA ILE A 268 -2.69 18.38 -15.23
C ILE A 268 -1.70 19.09 -16.16
N PRO A 269 -1.47 18.59 -17.39
CA PRO A 269 -0.58 19.24 -18.34
C PRO A 269 -0.99 20.67 -18.65
N ALA A 270 -0.01 21.56 -18.77
CA ALA A 270 -0.23 22.98 -19.10
C ALA A 270 -0.99 23.19 -20.43
N SER A 271 -0.99 22.20 -21.33
CA SER A 271 -1.79 22.20 -22.56
C SER A 271 -3.31 22.24 -22.31
N GLU A 272 -3.77 21.82 -21.13
CA GLU A 272 -5.17 21.85 -20.72
C GLU A 272 -5.57 23.17 -20.02
N GLN A 273 -4.62 24.05 -19.69
CA GLN A 273 -4.88 25.26 -18.89
C GLN A 273 -5.99 26.13 -19.51
N ALA A 274 -5.98 26.33 -20.83
CA ALA A 274 -7.00 27.14 -21.50
C ALA A 274 -8.42 26.57 -21.35
N ARG A 275 -8.56 25.23 -21.31
CA ARG A 275 -9.86 24.57 -21.08
C ARG A 275 -10.30 24.69 -19.63
N VAL A 276 -9.36 24.53 -18.69
CA VAL A 276 -9.61 24.74 -17.26
C VAL A 276 -10.08 26.18 -17.02
N ASP A 277 -9.39 27.17 -17.58
CA ASP A 277 -9.74 28.58 -17.43
C ASP A 277 -11.12 28.90 -18.01
N ALA A 278 -11.44 28.35 -19.20
CA ALA A 278 -12.76 28.49 -19.81
C ALA A 278 -13.86 27.88 -18.94
N TYR A 279 -13.63 26.70 -18.38
CA TYR A 279 -14.58 26.05 -17.47
C TYR A 279 -14.78 26.84 -16.17
N LEU A 280 -13.71 27.36 -15.57
CA LEU A 280 -13.78 28.21 -14.37
C LEU A 280 -14.53 29.53 -14.59
N ALA A 281 -14.62 30.01 -15.83
CA ALA A 281 -15.37 31.20 -16.21
C ALA A 281 -16.83 30.90 -16.62
N SER A 282 -17.19 29.62 -16.76
CA SER A 282 -18.50 29.18 -17.22
C SER A 282 -19.50 28.97 -16.07
N PRO A 283 -20.79 28.80 -16.37
CA PRO A 283 -21.79 28.34 -15.40
C PRO A 283 -21.52 26.93 -14.85
N GLY A 284 -20.76 26.08 -15.54
CA GLY A 284 -20.52 24.68 -15.16
C GLY A 284 -21.62 23.72 -15.63
N ALA A 285 -22.41 24.13 -16.62
CA ALA A 285 -23.48 23.33 -17.19
C ALA A 285 -22.91 22.08 -17.90
N PRO A 286 -23.74 21.07 -18.22
CA PRO A 286 -23.28 19.85 -18.90
C PRO A 286 -22.37 20.08 -20.12
N ALA A 287 -22.69 21.08 -20.96
CA ALA A 287 -21.88 21.42 -22.13
C ALA A 287 -20.49 21.98 -21.77
N ASP A 288 -20.38 22.71 -20.66
CA ASP A 288 -19.10 23.21 -20.15
C ASP A 288 -18.24 22.06 -19.63
N GLN A 289 -18.85 21.12 -18.89
CA GLN A 289 -18.18 19.91 -18.41
C GLN A 289 -17.69 19.05 -19.57
N ASP A 290 -18.50 18.89 -20.62
CA ASP A 290 -18.09 18.18 -21.83
C ASP A 290 -16.89 18.85 -22.51
N THR A 291 -16.91 20.18 -22.63
CA THR A 291 -15.80 20.96 -23.23
C THR A 291 -14.50 20.83 -22.44
N LEU A 292 -14.57 20.79 -21.10
CA LEU A 292 -13.41 20.51 -20.24
C LEU A 292 -12.87 19.10 -20.49
N LEU A 293 -13.76 18.12 -20.57
CA LEU A 293 -13.44 16.69 -20.69
C LEU A 293 -12.99 16.25 -22.10
N GLU A 294 -13.12 17.11 -23.10
CA GLU A 294 -12.55 16.90 -24.44
C GLU A 294 -11.01 16.94 -24.46
N GLY A 295 -10.38 17.43 -23.39
CA GLY A 295 -8.93 17.45 -23.23
C GLY A 295 -8.28 16.07 -23.48
N ARG A 296 -7.09 16.08 -24.08
CA ARG A 296 -6.30 14.85 -24.28
C ARG A 296 -5.95 14.21 -22.94
N PHE A 297 -5.82 15.03 -21.90
CA PHE A 297 -5.58 14.58 -20.54
C PHE A 297 -6.66 13.60 -20.04
N TRP A 298 -7.93 13.88 -20.30
CA TRP A 298 -9.05 13.09 -19.78
C TRP A 298 -9.30 11.78 -20.54
N SER A 299 -8.75 11.67 -21.75
CA SER A 299 -9.05 10.63 -22.71
C SER A 299 -7.87 9.70 -22.99
N ARG A 300 -6.78 9.81 -22.23
CA ARG A 300 -5.61 8.92 -22.32
C ARG A 300 -6.01 7.44 -22.22
N PRO A 301 -5.28 6.52 -22.90
CA PRO A 301 -5.56 5.08 -22.82
C PRO A 301 -5.39 4.53 -21.41
N TYR A 302 -4.36 5.03 -20.71
CA TYR A 302 -4.11 4.72 -19.32
C TYR A 302 -4.44 5.94 -18.46
N GLN A 303 -5.18 5.70 -17.37
CA GLN A 303 -5.60 6.74 -16.46
C GLN A 303 -5.11 6.39 -15.07
N ASP A 304 -4.22 7.22 -14.56
CA ASP A 304 -3.38 7.01 -13.39
C ASP A 304 -3.97 7.59 -12.10
N GLY A 305 -5.22 8.07 -12.16
CA GLY A 305 -5.92 8.71 -11.05
C GLY A 305 -5.95 10.24 -11.13
N ARG A 306 -5.09 10.86 -11.95
CA ARG A 306 -5.07 12.33 -12.12
C ARG A 306 -6.22 12.85 -12.97
N SER A 307 -6.75 12.04 -13.88
CA SER A 307 -7.94 12.31 -14.70
C SER A 307 -9.22 11.72 -14.10
N SER A 308 -9.35 11.73 -12.77
CA SER A 308 -10.46 11.08 -12.05
C SER A 308 -11.69 11.97 -11.85
N ARG A 309 -12.83 11.37 -11.49
CA ARG A 309 -14.07 12.09 -11.17
C ARG A 309 -13.89 13.06 -9.99
N ALA A 310 -13.11 12.68 -8.98
CA ALA A 310 -12.83 13.55 -7.84
C ALA A 310 -11.99 14.79 -8.21
N ILE A 311 -11.09 14.68 -9.20
CA ILE A 311 -10.37 15.86 -9.73
C ILE A 311 -11.30 16.76 -10.54
N LEU A 312 -12.22 16.19 -11.33
CA LEU A 312 -13.26 16.96 -12.02
C LEU A 312 -14.14 17.72 -11.00
N ASP A 313 -14.60 17.05 -9.94
CA ASP A 313 -15.37 17.67 -8.86
C ASP A 313 -14.57 18.77 -8.14
N LEU A 314 -13.28 18.57 -7.90
CA LEU A 314 -12.42 19.59 -7.31
C LEU A 314 -12.28 20.84 -8.21
N ILE A 315 -12.17 20.68 -9.52
CA ILE A 315 -12.17 21.80 -10.49
C ILE A 315 -13.51 22.52 -10.46
N ASP A 316 -14.63 21.79 -10.44
CA ASP A 316 -15.97 22.37 -10.36
C ASP A 316 -16.23 23.09 -9.04
N ARG A 317 -15.72 22.56 -7.94
CA ARG A 317 -15.72 23.23 -6.65
C ARG A 317 -14.95 24.54 -6.72
N ALA A 318 -13.77 24.58 -7.34
CA ALA A 318 -13.02 25.82 -7.54
C ALA A 318 -13.79 26.85 -8.39
N ARG A 319 -14.52 26.40 -9.43
CA ARG A 319 -15.44 27.25 -10.22
C ARG A 319 -16.53 27.84 -9.35
N ALA A 320 -17.21 27.02 -8.54
CA ALA A 320 -18.26 27.48 -7.64
C ALA A 320 -17.75 28.48 -6.59
N LEU A 321 -16.55 28.26 -6.04
CA LEU A 321 -15.93 29.21 -5.10
C LEU A 321 -15.64 30.57 -5.74
N ARG A 322 -15.18 30.58 -7.00
CA ARG A 322 -15.02 31.83 -7.77
C ARG A 322 -16.35 32.53 -8.00
N ALA A 323 -17.38 31.79 -8.39
CA ALA A 323 -18.73 32.35 -8.58
C ALA A 323 -19.30 32.93 -7.27
N ALA A 324 -18.94 32.35 -6.13
CA ALA A 324 -19.25 32.88 -4.80
C ALA A 324 -18.36 34.06 -4.35
N GLY A 325 -17.51 34.59 -5.24
CA GLY A 325 -16.68 35.77 -4.98
C GLY A 325 -15.33 35.49 -4.33
N GLN A 326 -14.94 34.24 -4.10
CA GLN A 326 -13.62 33.92 -3.59
C GLN A 326 -12.55 34.09 -4.68
N ARG A 327 -11.34 34.52 -4.26
CA ARG A 327 -10.20 34.75 -5.16
C ARG A 327 -9.43 33.44 -5.41
N VAL A 328 -10.09 32.48 -6.04
CA VAL A 328 -9.53 31.15 -6.35
C VAL A 328 -9.11 31.08 -7.82
N THR A 329 -7.94 30.50 -8.09
CA THR A 329 -7.47 30.16 -9.44
C THR A 329 -7.02 28.70 -9.47
N VAL A 330 -7.04 28.06 -10.64
CA VAL A 330 -6.49 26.71 -10.82
C VAL A 330 -5.33 26.77 -11.81
N VAL A 331 -4.22 26.11 -11.48
CA VAL A 331 -3.05 26.00 -12.34
C VAL A 331 -2.78 24.53 -12.65
N ALA A 332 -2.84 24.19 -13.93
CA ALA A 332 -2.35 22.96 -14.52
C ALA A 332 -0.83 23.07 -14.70
N TYR A 333 -0.08 22.45 -13.78
CA TYR A 333 1.37 22.69 -13.67
C TYR A 333 2.24 21.60 -14.30
N ASP A 334 1.64 20.58 -14.91
CA ASP A 334 2.37 19.41 -15.41
C ASP A 334 2.72 19.53 -16.92
N THR A 335 3.38 18.51 -17.46
CA THR A 335 3.87 18.43 -18.84
C THR A 335 3.38 17.17 -19.55
N ASP A 336 3.20 17.29 -20.86
CA ASP A 336 2.87 16.15 -21.74
C ASP A 336 4.08 15.36 -22.21
N VAL A 337 5.32 15.83 -21.97
CA VAL A 337 6.50 15.26 -22.64
C VAL A 337 7.69 14.97 -21.73
N LEU A 338 8.00 15.85 -20.76
CA LEU A 338 9.17 15.68 -19.90
C LEU A 338 8.94 14.54 -18.90
N ARG A 339 10.03 13.91 -18.46
CA ARG A 339 10.00 12.70 -17.61
C ARG A 339 10.98 12.83 -16.45
N GLY A 340 10.78 12.02 -15.41
CA GLY A 340 11.69 11.95 -14.26
C GLY A 340 12.00 13.33 -13.67
N SER A 341 13.25 13.54 -13.27
CA SER A 341 13.70 14.79 -12.66
C SER A 341 13.50 16.04 -13.56
N GLU A 342 13.50 15.89 -14.89
CA GLU A 342 13.25 17.03 -15.80
C GLU A 342 11.80 17.50 -15.73
N ARG A 343 10.86 16.56 -15.56
CA ARG A 343 9.44 16.88 -15.33
C ARG A 343 9.28 17.66 -14.03
N ASP A 344 9.86 17.15 -12.94
CA ASP A 344 9.80 17.79 -11.63
C ASP A 344 10.47 19.17 -11.62
N ALA A 345 11.54 19.36 -12.40
CA ALA A 345 12.17 20.66 -12.60
C ALA A 345 11.23 21.65 -13.30
N ALA A 346 10.54 21.23 -14.36
CA ALA A 346 9.56 22.06 -15.04
C ALA A 346 8.36 22.40 -14.13
N GLN A 347 7.87 21.45 -13.35
CA GLN A 347 6.81 21.68 -12.37
C GLN A 347 7.25 22.69 -11.28
N ALA A 348 8.48 22.56 -10.76
CA ALA A 348 9.03 23.50 -9.77
C ALA A 348 9.21 24.92 -10.35
N GLN A 349 9.54 25.01 -11.65
CA GLN A 349 9.66 26.28 -12.35
C GLN A 349 8.31 27.02 -12.41
N VAL A 350 7.21 26.33 -12.71
CA VAL A 350 5.84 26.91 -12.70
C VAL A 350 5.57 27.60 -11.36
N TRP A 351 5.89 26.94 -10.24
CA TRP A 351 5.65 27.50 -8.91
C TRP A 351 6.58 28.64 -8.54
N THR A 352 7.84 28.57 -8.99
CA THR A 352 8.82 29.65 -8.79
C THR A 352 8.39 30.92 -9.55
N GLU A 353 8.00 30.78 -10.82
CA GLU A 353 7.50 31.89 -11.64
C GLU A 353 6.20 32.47 -11.09
N ARG A 354 5.27 31.61 -10.68
CA ARG A 354 4.00 32.05 -10.08
C ARG A 354 4.22 32.85 -8.80
N ARG A 355 5.09 32.37 -7.91
CA ARG A 355 5.45 33.09 -6.67
C ARG A 355 6.08 34.45 -6.98
N ALA A 356 6.92 34.55 -8.01
CA ALA A 356 7.51 35.83 -8.42
C ALA A 356 6.44 36.82 -8.94
N GLN A 357 5.44 36.34 -9.68
CA GLN A 357 4.35 37.17 -10.20
C GLN A 357 3.30 37.54 -9.14
N LYS A 358 3.06 36.64 -8.17
CA LYS A 358 2.05 36.78 -7.11
C LYS A 358 2.65 36.48 -5.72
N PRO A 359 3.50 37.36 -5.16
CA PRO A 359 4.25 37.08 -3.93
C PRO A 359 3.39 36.70 -2.72
N ASN A 360 2.17 37.24 -2.62
CA ASN A 360 1.28 37.06 -1.48
C ASN A 360 0.22 35.94 -1.67
N GLU A 361 0.15 35.30 -2.83
CA GLU A 361 -0.85 34.26 -3.10
C GLU A 361 -0.58 32.99 -2.29
N VAL A 362 -1.61 32.38 -1.72
CA VAL A 362 -1.48 31.08 -1.06
C VAL A 362 -1.52 30.00 -2.14
N HIS A 363 -0.46 29.20 -2.25
CA HIS A 363 -0.43 28.05 -3.15
C HIS A 363 -0.86 26.81 -2.36
N ILE A 364 -1.88 26.10 -2.82
CA ILE A 364 -2.27 24.78 -2.34
C ILE A 364 -2.12 23.83 -3.52
N VAL A 365 -1.11 22.96 -3.48
CA VAL A 365 -0.69 22.14 -4.63
C VAL A 365 -0.86 20.68 -4.28
N LEU A 366 -1.65 19.96 -5.07
CA LEU A 366 -1.85 18.53 -4.95
C LEU A 366 -0.95 17.80 -5.96
N ALA A 367 -0.17 16.83 -5.48
CA ALA A 367 0.81 16.10 -6.28
C ALA A 367 1.03 14.68 -5.72
N GLY A 368 1.50 13.74 -6.55
CA GLY A 368 1.91 12.42 -6.07
C GLY A 368 3.05 12.51 -5.04
N ASN A 369 3.02 11.65 -4.02
CA ASN A 369 3.99 11.65 -2.91
C ASN A 369 5.46 11.70 -3.35
N THR A 370 5.79 11.08 -4.48
CA THR A 370 7.15 11.07 -5.02
C THR A 370 7.65 12.48 -5.37
N HIS A 371 6.78 13.33 -5.91
CA HIS A 371 7.10 14.68 -6.38
C HIS A 371 7.24 15.69 -5.23
N THR A 372 6.62 15.40 -4.08
CA THR A 372 6.59 16.32 -2.93
C THR A 372 7.69 16.08 -1.90
N ARG A 373 8.57 15.09 -2.11
CA ARG A 373 9.74 14.85 -1.23
C ARG A 373 10.74 16.01 -1.30
N THR A 374 11.26 16.47 -0.16
CA THR A 374 12.36 17.46 -0.15
C THR A 374 13.74 16.81 -0.17
N GLU A 375 13.81 15.50 0.07
CA GLU A 375 15.01 14.70 -0.10
C GLU A 375 15.09 14.08 -1.49
N LYS A 376 16.30 13.89 -2.00
CA LYS A 376 16.53 13.24 -3.29
C LYS A 376 16.36 11.73 -3.18
N GLY A 377 16.01 11.12 -4.30
CA GLY A 377 15.99 9.68 -4.47
C GLY A 377 14.67 9.00 -4.08
N THR A 378 14.53 7.82 -4.64
CA THR A 378 13.45 6.86 -4.42
C THR A 378 14.05 5.47 -4.29
N GLU A 379 13.24 4.46 -3.97
CA GLU A 379 13.73 3.08 -3.87
C GLU A 379 14.22 2.52 -5.20
N TRP A 380 13.67 3.00 -6.32
CA TRP A 380 13.99 2.53 -7.69
C TRP A 380 14.91 3.46 -8.47
N ASP A 381 15.02 4.74 -8.08
CA ASP A 381 15.91 5.73 -8.70
C ASP A 381 16.50 6.65 -7.63
N LYS A 382 17.79 6.46 -7.33
CA LYS A 382 18.52 7.22 -6.30
C LYS A 382 18.88 8.64 -6.73
N ASP A 383 18.92 8.91 -8.03
CA ASP A 383 19.31 10.21 -8.60
C ASP A 383 18.09 11.10 -8.89
N PHE A 384 16.88 10.55 -8.74
CA PHE A 384 15.63 11.28 -8.88
C PHE A 384 15.63 12.55 -8.01
N THR A 385 15.35 13.69 -8.64
CA THR A 385 15.27 15.00 -7.97
C THR A 385 13.82 15.47 -8.02
N PRO A 386 13.09 15.41 -6.89
CA PRO A 386 11.68 15.79 -6.83
C PRO A 386 11.44 17.30 -6.95
N MET A 387 10.20 17.67 -7.32
CA MET A 387 9.75 19.06 -7.42
C MET A 387 9.97 19.81 -6.09
N ALA A 388 9.56 19.23 -4.96
CA ALA A 388 9.69 19.90 -3.67
C ALA A 388 11.14 20.08 -3.22
N HIS A 389 12.06 19.18 -3.62
CA HIS A 389 13.49 19.36 -3.38
C HIS A 389 14.01 20.66 -4.01
N LEU A 390 13.53 21.01 -5.20
CA LEU A 390 13.90 22.25 -5.91
C LEU A 390 13.26 23.50 -5.30
N LEU A 391 12.28 23.33 -4.41
CA LEU A 391 11.57 24.40 -3.71
C LEU A 391 11.94 24.51 -2.23
N LYS A 392 12.79 23.62 -1.69
CA LYS A 392 12.98 23.45 -0.24
C LYS A 392 13.57 24.67 0.48
N ASP A 393 14.37 25.49 -0.21
CA ASP A 393 14.99 26.68 0.37
C ASP A 393 14.03 27.90 0.43
N LYS A 394 12.78 27.74 -0.02
CA LYS A 394 11.76 28.79 0.04
C LYS A 394 11.16 28.85 1.46
N ARG A 395 11.27 30.01 2.11
CA ARG A 395 10.88 30.23 3.52
C ARG A 395 9.43 29.90 3.89
N SER A 396 8.53 29.80 2.93
CA SER A 396 7.09 29.59 3.15
C SER A 396 6.59 28.26 2.57
N LEU A 397 7.50 27.31 2.34
CA LEU A 397 7.15 25.97 1.89
C LEU A 397 6.79 25.08 3.07
N VAL A 398 5.56 24.57 3.08
CA VAL A 398 5.12 23.49 3.96
C VAL A 398 4.79 22.28 3.09
N VAL A 399 5.40 21.14 3.40
CA VAL A 399 5.14 19.88 2.69
C VAL A 399 4.39 18.94 3.62
N LEU A 400 3.16 18.59 3.24
CA LEU A 400 2.32 17.61 3.92
C LEU A 400 2.25 16.32 3.12
N GLU A 401 2.25 15.20 3.82
CA GLU A 401 1.93 13.90 3.25
C GLU A 401 0.51 13.47 3.63
N MET A 402 -0.18 12.82 2.71
CA MET A 402 -1.49 12.24 2.99
C MET A 402 -1.40 11.17 4.09
N SER A 403 -2.17 11.37 5.15
CA SER A 403 -2.51 10.38 6.17
C SER A 403 -3.94 9.88 5.93
N TYR A 404 -4.17 8.58 6.10
CA TYR A 404 -5.42 7.97 5.71
C TYR A 404 -5.70 6.68 6.49
N ALA A 405 -6.97 6.30 6.53
CA ALA A 405 -7.38 4.97 6.93
C ALA A 405 -7.37 4.05 5.71
N GLN A 406 -6.99 2.79 5.93
CA GLN A 406 -6.87 1.76 4.90
C GLN A 406 -8.14 1.65 4.07
N GLY A 407 -7.99 1.45 2.76
CA GLY A 407 -9.12 1.32 1.85
C GLY A 407 -8.67 0.90 0.46
N THR A 408 -9.31 1.46 -0.57
CA THR A 408 -8.93 1.21 -1.97
C THR A 408 -8.85 2.51 -2.75
N ARG A 409 -8.06 2.50 -3.83
CA ARG A 409 -7.90 3.62 -4.75
C ARG A 409 -7.89 3.13 -6.18
N TRP A 410 -8.12 4.03 -7.13
CA TRP A 410 -7.79 3.77 -8.53
C TRP A 410 -6.31 4.06 -8.76
N GLY A 411 -5.60 3.18 -9.46
CA GLY A 411 -4.18 3.36 -9.73
C GLY A 411 -3.70 2.54 -10.91
N CYS A 412 -2.51 2.87 -11.41
CA CYS A 412 -1.80 2.09 -12.40
C CYS A 412 -0.52 1.53 -11.80
N ASP A 413 -0.32 0.21 -11.93
CA ASP A 413 0.89 -0.48 -11.51
C ASP A 413 1.52 -1.19 -12.72
N LEU A 414 2.78 -1.62 -12.57
CA LEU A 414 3.37 -2.60 -13.49
C LEU A 414 3.04 -4.01 -13.00
N ASN A 415 2.50 -4.84 -13.90
CA ASN A 415 2.31 -6.26 -13.63
C ASN A 415 3.65 -7.01 -13.73
N ARG A 416 3.64 -8.33 -13.48
CA ARG A 416 4.84 -9.18 -13.51
C ARG A 416 5.56 -9.20 -14.86
N GLU A 417 4.85 -8.94 -15.96
CA GLU A 417 5.42 -8.85 -17.30
C GLU A 417 5.93 -7.44 -17.65
N GLY A 418 5.91 -6.50 -16.69
CA GLY A 418 6.29 -5.10 -16.91
C GLY A 418 5.26 -4.30 -17.71
N LYS A 419 4.04 -4.84 -17.89
CA LYS A 419 2.95 -4.13 -18.57
C LYS A 419 2.18 -3.28 -17.57
N LEU A 420 1.79 -2.10 -18.01
CA LEU A 420 0.98 -1.19 -17.22
C LEU A 420 -0.45 -1.75 -17.08
N ALA A 421 -0.93 -1.85 -15.85
CA ALA A 421 -2.27 -2.32 -15.51
C ALA A 421 -2.94 -1.32 -14.57
N CYS A 422 -4.00 -0.69 -15.05
CA CYS A 422 -4.80 0.26 -14.27
C CYS A 422 -6.08 -0.39 -13.75
N GLY A 423 -6.47 -0.04 -12.53
CA GLY A 423 -7.68 -0.55 -11.92
C GLY A 423 -7.81 -0.15 -10.47
N ILE A 424 -8.75 -0.79 -9.77
CA ILE A 424 -8.85 -0.68 -8.32
C ILE A 424 -7.69 -1.46 -7.70
N VAL A 425 -6.96 -0.81 -6.80
CA VAL A 425 -5.87 -1.37 -6.01
C VAL A 425 -6.14 -1.11 -4.52
N GLY A 426 -5.63 -2.00 -3.67
CA GLY A 426 -5.64 -1.78 -2.22
C GLY A 426 -4.73 -0.60 -1.87
N ALA A 427 -5.11 0.15 -0.85
CA ALA A 427 -4.33 1.26 -0.33
C ALA A 427 -4.15 1.07 1.19
N THR A 428 -3.00 0.56 1.58
CA THR A 428 -2.64 0.36 2.99
C THR A 428 -1.60 1.39 3.42
N PRO A 429 -1.91 2.22 4.43
CA PRO A 429 -0.99 3.23 4.91
C PRO A 429 0.20 2.59 5.63
N ALA A 430 1.40 3.14 5.39
CA ALA A 430 2.55 2.84 6.23
C ALA A 430 2.30 3.30 7.67
N PRO A 431 2.91 2.67 8.70
CA PRO A 431 2.62 2.96 10.11
C PRO A 431 2.67 4.44 10.50
N ARG A 432 3.55 5.22 9.86
CA ARG A 432 3.71 6.66 10.13
C ARG A 432 2.49 7.50 9.68
N VAL A 433 1.84 7.10 8.59
CA VAL A 433 0.73 7.84 7.97
C VAL A 433 -0.64 7.19 8.22
N ALA A 434 -0.65 6.03 8.89
CA ALA A 434 -1.87 5.32 9.24
C ALA A 434 -2.73 6.11 10.24
N ALA A 435 -4.03 6.15 9.97
CA ALA A 435 -5.00 6.80 10.81
C ALA A 435 -6.28 5.96 10.93
N THR A 436 -7.07 6.27 11.96
CA THR A 436 -8.36 5.61 12.22
C THR A 436 -9.45 6.23 11.34
N ALA A 437 -10.32 5.39 10.78
CA ALA A 437 -11.48 5.84 10.00
C ALA A 437 -12.45 6.69 10.84
N GLY A 438 -13.23 7.55 10.17
CA GLY A 438 -14.30 8.34 10.79
C GLY A 438 -13.88 9.65 11.47
N LEU A 439 -12.59 10.00 11.44
CA LEU A 439 -12.12 11.32 11.91
C LEU A 439 -12.49 12.43 10.91
N SER A 440 -12.68 13.66 11.39
CA SER A 440 -12.76 14.84 10.52
C SER A 440 -11.37 15.25 10.02
N PRO A 441 -11.23 15.81 8.80
CA PRO A 441 -9.94 16.19 8.23
C PRO A 441 -9.12 17.11 9.14
N TYR A 442 -7.82 16.88 9.20
CA TYR A 442 -6.90 17.69 10.01
C TYR A 442 -5.49 17.69 9.45
N VAL A 443 -4.76 18.77 9.77
CA VAL A 443 -3.32 18.86 9.59
C VAL A 443 -2.63 18.53 10.92
N LYS A 444 -1.55 17.75 10.85
CA LYS A 444 -0.67 17.49 11.99
C LYS A 444 0.78 17.70 11.56
N LEU A 445 1.43 18.75 12.08
CA LEU A 445 2.86 18.94 11.89
C LEU A 445 3.65 17.88 12.67
N LEU A 446 4.80 17.49 12.11
CA LEU A 446 5.75 16.60 12.77
C LEU A 446 6.73 17.43 13.61
N GLU A 447 7.22 16.85 14.71
CA GLU A 447 8.25 17.48 15.55
C GLU A 447 9.57 17.67 14.79
N ALA A 448 9.87 16.74 13.88
CA ALA A 448 10.96 16.80 12.94
C ALA A 448 10.50 16.28 11.56
N PRO A 449 11.08 16.76 10.45
CA PRO A 449 10.75 16.25 9.12
C PRO A 449 10.97 14.73 9.02
N ALA A 450 10.11 14.06 8.25
CA ALA A 450 10.30 12.65 7.90
C ALA A 450 11.57 12.45 7.07
N ASN A 451 12.02 11.20 6.92
CA ASN A 451 13.22 10.87 6.16
C ASN A 451 13.13 11.33 4.70
N GLU A 452 11.93 11.40 4.14
CA GLU A 452 11.67 11.88 2.78
C GLU A 452 11.48 13.40 2.70
N GLY A 453 11.49 14.10 3.84
CA GLY A 453 11.39 15.55 3.93
C GLY A 453 9.99 16.12 4.21
N PHE A 454 9.00 15.27 4.48
CA PHE A 454 7.65 15.72 4.85
C PHE A 454 7.66 16.41 6.22
N GLN A 455 7.01 17.57 6.33
CA GLN A 455 6.98 18.38 7.55
C GLN A 455 5.71 18.15 8.37
N GLY A 456 4.68 17.55 7.77
CA GLY A 456 3.41 17.28 8.41
C GLY A 456 2.58 16.25 7.66
N LEU A 457 1.42 15.96 8.21
CA LEU A 457 0.43 15.05 7.67
C LEU A 457 -0.88 15.80 7.41
N LEU A 458 -1.56 15.45 6.32
CA LEU A 458 -2.95 15.82 6.07
C LEU A 458 -3.82 14.56 6.13
N TYR A 459 -4.65 14.43 7.15
CA TYR A 459 -5.59 13.32 7.22
C TYR A 459 -6.77 13.54 6.27
N VAL A 460 -7.03 12.57 5.38
CA VAL A 460 -8.06 12.70 4.34
C VAL A 460 -9.30 11.86 4.58
N GLY A 461 -9.21 10.73 5.29
CA GLY A 461 -10.33 9.81 5.46
C GLY A 461 -9.97 8.34 5.24
N GLU A 462 -11.00 7.50 5.20
CA GLU A 462 -10.91 6.13 4.67
C GLU A 462 -10.94 6.17 3.15
N LEU A 463 -9.96 5.55 2.50
CA LEU A 463 -9.83 5.70 1.06
C LEU A 463 -10.86 4.90 0.28
N THR A 464 -11.53 5.59 -0.64
CA THR A 464 -12.40 4.98 -1.64
C THR A 464 -11.95 5.37 -3.04
N PRO A 465 -12.17 4.49 -4.06
CA PRO A 465 -11.59 4.69 -5.37
C PRO A 465 -12.34 5.76 -6.15
N SER A 466 -11.59 6.71 -6.71
CA SER A 466 -12.09 7.69 -7.66
C SER A 466 -11.83 7.20 -9.08
N MET A 467 -12.89 6.77 -9.75
CA MET A 467 -12.82 6.27 -11.12
C MET A 467 -12.36 7.37 -12.09
N PRO A 468 -11.73 7.00 -13.23
CA PRO A 468 -11.63 7.82 -14.42
C PRO A 468 -12.86 8.69 -14.68
N ALA A 469 -12.67 10.00 -14.90
CA ALA A 469 -13.76 10.89 -15.25
C ALA A 469 -14.41 10.48 -16.57
N ILE A 470 -13.61 10.03 -17.53
CA ILE A 470 -14.10 9.36 -18.73
C ILE A 470 -13.47 7.98 -18.74
N LEU A 471 -14.25 6.91 -18.81
CA LEU A 471 -13.67 5.60 -19.08
C LEU A 471 -13.10 5.62 -20.51
N GLY A 472 -11.79 5.39 -20.67
CA GLY A 472 -11.20 5.15 -21.98
C GLY A 472 -11.88 3.98 -22.69
N LEU A 473 -11.75 3.88 -24.01
CA LEU A 473 -12.23 2.72 -24.76
C LEU A 473 -11.68 1.45 -24.11
N ARG A 474 -12.54 0.67 -23.46
CA ARG A 474 -12.23 -0.71 -23.13
C ARG A 474 -12.12 -1.45 -24.45
N GLU A 475 -11.00 -2.12 -24.71
CA GLU A 475 -11.07 -3.31 -25.58
C GLU A 475 -12.20 -4.18 -25.01
N ALA A 476 -13.13 -4.58 -25.88
CA ALA A 476 -14.25 -5.41 -25.48
C ALA A 476 -13.69 -6.61 -24.71
N PRO A 477 -14.28 -6.99 -23.56
CA PRO A 477 -13.84 -8.19 -22.87
C PRO A 477 -13.84 -9.35 -23.87
N PRO A 478 -12.79 -10.20 -23.87
CA PRO A 478 -12.79 -11.37 -24.74
C PRO A 478 -14.09 -12.14 -24.50
N PRO A 479 -14.75 -12.66 -25.56
CA PRO A 479 -16.00 -13.38 -25.42
C PRO A 479 -15.80 -14.46 -24.36
N SER A 480 -16.69 -14.49 -23.36
CA SER A 480 -16.59 -15.41 -22.24
C SER A 480 -16.51 -16.84 -22.75
N SER A 481 -15.31 -17.42 -22.76
CA SER A 481 -15.10 -18.85 -23.02
C SER A 481 -15.37 -19.65 -21.75
N MET A 482 -16.40 -19.27 -20.99
CA MET A 482 -16.96 -20.13 -19.97
C MET A 482 -17.86 -21.11 -20.74
N PRO A 483 -17.58 -22.43 -20.72
CA PRO A 483 -18.57 -23.38 -21.18
C PRO A 483 -19.85 -23.15 -20.37
N ALA A 484 -20.98 -23.00 -21.07
CA ALA A 484 -22.28 -22.91 -20.41
C ALA A 484 -22.41 -24.07 -19.40
N ALA A 485 -22.92 -23.78 -18.21
CA ALA A 485 -23.21 -24.80 -17.22
C ALA A 485 -24.05 -25.91 -17.88
N PRO A 486 -23.67 -27.19 -17.75
CA PRO A 486 -24.47 -28.26 -18.33
C PRO A 486 -25.87 -28.25 -17.71
N PRO A 487 -26.92 -28.55 -18.51
CA PRO A 487 -28.28 -28.56 -18.01
C PRO A 487 -28.43 -29.55 -16.84
N PRO A 488 -29.37 -29.31 -15.90
CA PRO A 488 -29.47 -30.00 -14.61
C PRO A 488 -30.01 -31.44 -14.71
N THR A 489 -29.59 -32.20 -15.72
CA THR A 489 -30.06 -33.57 -15.97
C THR A 489 -28.91 -34.48 -16.41
N MET A 490 -27.93 -34.70 -15.54
CA MET A 490 -27.18 -35.97 -15.53
C MET A 490 -26.87 -36.35 -14.08
N LYS A 491 -27.48 -37.45 -13.62
CA LYS A 491 -27.06 -38.14 -12.41
C LYS A 491 -25.64 -38.68 -12.64
N PRO A 492 -24.75 -38.64 -11.63
CA PRO A 492 -23.41 -39.20 -11.78
C PRO A 492 -23.50 -40.73 -11.99
N PRO A 493 -22.66 -41.33 -12.84
CA PRO A 493 -22.53 -42.77 -12.90
C PRO A 493 -21.93 -43.26 -11.58
N ILE A 494 -22.59 -44.27 -11.01
CA ILE A 494 -22.06 -45.06 -9.90
C ILE A 494 -20.85 -45.82 -10.45
N PHE A 495 -19.65 -45.50 -9.95
CA PHE A 495 -18.60 -46.46 -9.58
C PHE A 495 -17.68 -45.83 -8.55
#